data_AF-A0A1A8S0T5-F1
#
_entry.id   AF-A0A1A8S0T5-F1
#
_cell.length_a   1.000
_cell.length_b   1.000
_cell.length_c   1.000
_cell.angle_alpha   90.00
_cell.angle_beta   90.00
_cell.angle_gamma   90.00
#
_symmetry.space_group_name_H-M   'P 1'
#
loop_
_entity.id
_entity.type
_entity.pdbx_description
1 polymer ?
#
loop_
_entity_poly.entity_id
_entity_poly.type
_entity_poly.pdbx_seq_one_letter_code
_entity_poly.pdbx_strand_id
1 'polypeptide(L)'
;MWHLQLACPQPLCSSILKKAGLYRTIRRVLDIDGWYLMATEYLECRRCKKKVGGWSQGIVRQLPPTYNCQFPAVLTYEYERSENVCSLPISCANTLWEQHSDAWMRRAIQYLGVCEQFLALGTTRGQIAPPPQMPPVPSPVWLLTVYGYDVLTRLDEYKARITSTFGSILKMDSTKMVTKKLAGAASGRAAWASNVGNEHGNVLMSILTCCEGSKGLSKMAAGLMRRCHLAEGPAPQLIYVDCDCCKQDGVSKTLFLEWEQLIVRLDIWHLMRRFTSGVTTESHELDPTFMRQLSYCIFKVDAEDARRL
;
A
#
# COMPACT_ATOMS: atom_id res chain seq x y z
N MET A 1 11.66 31.65 19.48
CA MET A 1 11.41 30.36 20.14
C MET A 1 11.12 29.20 19.18
N TRP A 2 11.11 29.38 17.85
CA TRP A 2 11.25 28.27 16.88
C TRP A 2 12.00 28.78 15.64
N HIS A 3 13.18 28.24 15.32
CA HIS A 3 13.98 28.64 14.15
C HIS A 3 14.16 27.46 13.20
N LEU A 4 13.07 27.00 12.60
CA LEU A 4 13.12 26.00 11.53
C LEU A 4 13.61 26.66 10.23
N GLN A 5 14.81 26.29 9.78
CA GLN A 5 15.30 26.67 8.47
C GLN A 5 14.75 25.71 7.42
N LEU A 6 13.86 26.21 6.57
CA LEU A 6 13.23 25.43 5.50
C LEU A 6 13.99 25.66 4.19
N ALA A 7 14.41 24.58 3.53
CA ALA A 7 15.05 24.57 2.23
C ALA A 7 14.01 24.65 1.10
N CYS A 8 14.43 25.21 -0.03
CA CYS A 8 13.59 25.27 -1.22
C CYS A 8 13.32 23.86 -1.78
N PRO A 9 12.05 23.47 -2.01
CA PRO A 9 11.72 22.14 -2.54
C PRO A 9 11.95 22.02 -4.06
N GLN A 10 12.59 23.01 -4.70
CA GLN A 10 12.85 22.95 -6.15
C GLN A 10 14.10 22.13 -6.46
N PRO A 11 14.07 21.28 -7.51
CA PRO A 11 15.25 20.55 -7.94
C PRO A 11 16.41 21.52 -8.16
N LEU A 12 17.60 21.16 -7.68
CA LEU A 12 18.84 21.95 -7.83
C LEU A 12 18.85 23.31 -7.11
N CYS A 13 17.89 23.59 -6.23
CA CYS A 13 17.86 24.81 -5.42
C CYS A 13 17.99 24.50 -3.92
N SER A 14 19.15 24.82 -3.33
CA SER A 14 19.44 24.60 -1.90
C SER A 14 19.28 25.85 -1.02
N SER A 15 18.63 26.89 -1.54
CA SER A 15 18.44 28.15 -0.79
C SER A 15 17.37 28.02 0.29
N ILE A 16 17.50 28.82 1.34
CA ILE A 16 16.53 28.91 2.44
C ILE A 16 15.30 29.72 2.01
N LEU A 17 14.14 29.34 2.54
CA LEU A 17 12.86 30.03 2.38
C LEU A 17 12.68 31.12 3.45
N LYS A 18 12.00 32.20 3.08
CA LYS A 18 11.55 33.25 4.01
C LYS A 18 10.03 33.38 3.96
N LYS A 19 9.44 33.93 5.01
CA LYS A 19 8.02 34.30 5.02
C LYS A 19 7.73 35.33 3.93
N ALA A 20 6.60 35.19 3.24
CA ALA A 20 6.21 36.01 2.10
C ALA A 20 4.71 36.39 2.12
N GLY A 21 4.15 36.52 3.32
CA GLY A 21 2.76 36.91 3.55
C GLY A 21 1.78 35.75 3.57
N LEU A 22 0.49 36.04 3.66
CA LEU A 22 -0.57 35.04 3.73
C LEU A 22 -0.82 34.37 2.37
N TYR A 23 -1.08 33.07 2.42
CA TYR A 23 -1.51 32.29 1.26
C TYR A 23 -2.92 32.71 0.85
N ARG A 24 -3.13 32.95 -0.46
CA ARG A 24 -4.36 33.58 -0.96
C ARG A 24 -5.61 32.71 -0.85
N THR A 25 -5.45 31.40 -0.74
CA THR A 25 -6.57 30.45 -0.76
C THR A 25 -6.69 29.76 0.58
N ILE A 26 -7.80 29.98 1.27
CA ILE A 26 -8.17 29.17 2.43
C ILE A 26 -8.66 27.81 1.90
N ARG A 27 -8.12 26.75 2.49
CA ARG A 27 -8.40 25.36 2.13
C ARG A 27 -9.49 24.82 3.06
N ARG A 28 -10.41 24.02 2.56
CA ARG A 28 -11.47 23.38 3.34
C ARG A 28 -11.19 21.89 3.42
N VAL A 29 -10.87 21.44 4.62
CA VAL A 29 -10.40 20.08 4.88
C VAL A 29 -11.53 19.25 5.47
N LEU A 30 -11.74 18.05 4.92
CA LEU A 30 -12.68 17.07 5.46
C LEU A 30 -12.07 16.35 6.66
N ASP A 31 -12.81 16.29 7.76
CA ASP A 31 -12.48 15.50 8.95
C ASP A 31 -13.57 14.45 9.28
N ILE A 32 -13.38 13.66 10.34
CA ILE A 32 -14.31 12.59 10.73
C ILE A 32 -15.71 13.13 11.06
N ASP A 33 -15.81 14.32 11.64
CA ASP A 33 -17.04 14.88 12.20
C ASP A 33 -17.41 16.25 11.59
N GLY A 34 -16.75 16.64 10.51
CA GLY A 34 -17.09 17.87 9.81
C GLY A 34 -16.02 18.36 8.85
N TRP A 35 -15.99 19.68 8.70
CA TRP A 35 -15.03 20.38 7.85
C TRP A 35 -14.38 21.49 8.65
N TYR A 36 -13.08 21.69 8.47
CA TYR A 36 -12.37 22.84 9.01
C TYR A 36 -11.66 23.62 7.90
N LEU A 37 -11.41 24.90 8.17
CA LEU A 37 -10.69 25.77 7.27
C LEU A 37 -9.21 25.80 7.67
N MET A 38 -8.34 25.60 6.70
CA MET A 38 -6.90 25.65 6.87
C MET A 38 -6.33 26.83 6.08
N ALA A 39 -5.66 27.73 6.80
CA ALA A 39 -4.92 28.85 6.24
C ALA A 39 -3.41 28.64 6.42
N THR A 40 -2.60 29.27 5.58
CA THR A 40 -1.14 29.20 5.72
C THR A 40 -0.47 30.47 5.21
N GLU A 41 0.85 30.55 5.41
CA GLU A 41 1.71 31.60 4.84
C GLU A 41 2.36 31.10 3.53
N TYR A 42 2.62 32.03 2.59
CA TYR A 42 3.58 31.80 1.52
C TYR A 42 5.00 31.81 2.09
N LEU A 43 5.79 30.85 1.62
CA LEU A 43 7.23 30.79 1.80
C LEU A 43 7.89 31.07 0.45
N GLU A 44 8.78 32.07 0.39
CA GLU A 44 9.49 32.47 -0.82
C GLU A 44 10.96 32.07 -0.74
N CYS A 45 11.47 31.43 -1.80
CA CYS A 45 12.89 31.15 -1.93
C CYS A 45 13.70 32.40 -2.20
N ARG A 46 14.76 32.64 -1.41
CA ARG A 46 15.63 33.81 -1.59
C ARG A 46 16.30 33.85 -2.96
N ARG A 47 16.68 32.68 -3.51
CA ARG A 47 17.38 32.53 -4.80
C ARG A 47 16.43 32.47 -5.99
N CYS A 48 15.58 31.46 -6.10
CA CYS A 48 14.73 31.26 -7.29
C CYS A 48 13.41 32.06 -7.27
N LYS A 49 13.13 32.80 -6.19
CA LYS A 49 11.90 33.60 -5.98
C LYS A 49 10.58 32.82 -6.04
N LYS A 50 10.63 31.49 -6.15
CA LYS A 50 9.43 30.65 -6.15
C LYS A 50 8.74 30.72 -4.80
N LYS A 51 7.42 30.87 -4.84
CA LYS A 51 6.54 30.84 -3.66
C LYS A 51 5.90 29.46 -3.52
N VAL A 52 5.88 28.94 -2.30
CA VAL A 52 5.21 27.70 -1.93
C VAL A 52 4.36 27.92 -0.69
N GLY A 53 3.25 27.20 -0.55
CA GLY A 53 2.47 27.24 0.69
C GLY A 53 3.21 26.52 1.81
N GLY A 54 3.08 27.02 3.05
CA GLY A 54 3.69 26.41 4.23
C GLY A 54 3.28 24.95 4.48
N TRP A 55 2.11 24.52 4.01
CA TRP A 55 1.63 23.13 4.08
C TRP A 55 2.04 22.26 2.89
N SER A 56 2.81 22.77 1.92
CA SER A 56 3.20 21.93 0.78
C SER A 56 4.02 20.72 1.25
N GLN A 57 3.80 19.55 0.63
CA GLN A 57 4.46 18.29 1.02
C GLN A 57 5.99 18.41 1.09
N GLY A 58 6.60 19.17 0.17
CA GLY A 58 8.04 19.42 0.19
C GLY A 58 8.52 20.21 1.42
N ILE A 59 7.64 20.93 2.12
CA ILE A 59 7.92 21.64 3.37
C ILE A 59 7.65 20.75 4.58
N VAL A 60 6.47 20.12 4.62
CA VAL A 60 6.07 19.25 5.73
C VAL A 60 7.05 18.09 5.93
N ARG A 61 7.58 17.51 4.85
CA ARG A 61 8.63 16.47 4.89
C ARG A 61 9.97 16.92 5.48
N GLN A 62 10.25 18.21 5.55
CA GLN A 62 11.47 18.74 6.18
C GLN A 62 11.32 18.90 7.69
N LEU A 63 10.08 18.82 8.20
CA LEU A 63 9.81 18.99 9.62
C LEU A 63 10.17 17.71 10.40
N PRO A 64 10.74 17.84 11.60
CA PRO A 64 10.87 16.71 12.51
C PRO A 64 9.52 16.02 12.79
N PRO A 65 9.50 14.71 13.07
CA PRO A 65 8.27 13.95 13.31
C PRO A 65 7.32 14.61 14.32
N THR A 66 7.88 15.21 15.38
CA THR A 66 7.12 15.92 16.43
C THR A 66 6.28 17.08 15.94
N TYR A 67 6.67 17.72 14.83
CA TYR A 67 5.90 18.80 14.20
C TYR A 67 5.12 18.30 13.00
N ASN A 68 5.65 17.32 12.28
CA ASN A 68 4.99 16.71 11.13
C ASN A 68 3.63 16.12 11.54
N CYS A 69 3.58 15.40 12.67
CA CYS A 69 2.34 14.82 13.21
C CYS A 69 1.31 15.84 13.73
N GLN A 70 1.69 17.13 13.81
CA GLN A 70 0.76 18.21 14.18
C GLN A 70 0.02 18.77 12.97
N PHE A 71 0.38 18.37 11.74
CA PHE A 71 -0.37 18.74 10.55
C PHE A 71 -1.54 17.78 10.40
N PRO A 72 -2.78 18.21 10.72
CA PRO A 72 -3.90 17.30 10.76
C PRO A 72 -4.34 16.85 9.36
N ALA A 73 -3.71 17.35 8.28
CA ALA A 73 -4.19 17.22 6.91
C ALA A 73 -3.12 16.89 5.88
N VAL A 74 -3.48 15.99 4.96
CA VAL A 74 -2.76 15.76 3.70
C VAL A 74 -3.43 16.58 2.61
N LEU A 75 -2.74 17.62 2.14
CA LEU A 75 -3.22 18.51 1.09
C LEU A 75 -2.49 18.19 -0.22
N THR A 76 -3.22 17.69 -1.21
CA THR A 76 -2.74 17.55 -2.59
C THR A 76 -3.35 18.64 -3.48
N TYR A 77 -2.87 18.78 -4.71
CA TYR A 77 -3.40 19.78 -5.64
C TYR A 77 -4.89 19.55 -5.97
N GLU A 78 -5.36 18.32 -5.82
CA GLU A 78 -6.72 17.89 -6.16
C GLU A 78 -7.62 17.66 -4.93
N TYR A 79 -7.08 17.41 -3.74
CA TYR A 79 -7.87 17.02 -2.55
C TYR A 79 -7.30 17.51 -1.21
N GLU A 80 -8.20 17.81 -0.26
CA GLU A 80 -7.90 18.42 1.03
C GLU A 80 -8.56 17.61 2.15
N ARG A 81 -7.79 16.87 2.96
CA ARG A 81 -8.35 15.93 3.94
C ARG A 81 -7.51 15.76 5.19
N SER A 82 -8.14 15.42 6.31
CA SER A 82 -7.45 15.05 7.54
C SER A 82 -6.80 13.66 7.46
N GLU A 83 -5.70 13.43 8.17
CA GLU A 83 -5.04 12.10 8.23
C GLU A 83 -6.02 11.01 8.70
N ASN A 84 -6.91 11.37 9.64
CA ASN A 84 -7.87 10.45 10.24
C ASN A 84 -8.88 9.89 9.23
N VAL A 85 -9.23 10.67 8.19
CA VAL A 85 -10.20 10.22 7.19
C VAL A 85 -9.47 9.49 6.04
N CYS A 86 -8.16 9.65 5.85
CA CYS A 86 -7.36 8.92 4.85
C CYS A 86 -7.25 7.42 5.16
N SER A 87 -7.24 7.05 6.45
CA SER A 87 -7.19 5.66 6.89
C SER A 87 -8.54 4.93 6.85
N LEU A 88 -9.65 5.64 6.58
CA LEU A 88 -10.97 5.03 6.60
C LEU A 88 -11.22 4.17 5.35
N PRO A 89 -11.58 2.89 5.51
CA PRO A 89 -12.06 2.06 4.41
C PRO A 89 -13.33 2.64 3.78
N ILE A 90 -13.57 2.32 2.51
CA ILE A 90 -14.79 2.74 1.78
C ILE A 90 -16.07 2.27 2.47
N SER A 91 -16.01 1.11 3.16
CA SER A 91 -17.12 0.58 3.96
C SER A 91 -17.56 1.53 5.09
N CYS A 92 -16.72 2.48 5.48
CA CYS A 92 -17.02 3.48 6.51
C CYS A 92 -17.68 4.74 5.97
N ALA A 93 -18.08 4.80 4.69
CA ALA A 93 -18.76 5.96 4.11
C ALA A 93 -20.06 6.31 4.86
N ASN A 94 -20.86 5.31 5.23
CA ASN A 94 -22.07 5.51 6.03
C ASN A 94 -21.74 6.01 7.43
N THR A 95 -20.72 5.43 8.08
CA THR A 95 -20.23 5.87 9.38
C THR A 95 -19.77 7.33 9.34
N LEU A 96 -19.06 7.75 8.28
CA LEU A 96 -18.65 9.14 8.11
C LEU A 96 -19.87 10.07 7.99
N TRP A 97 -20.89 9.66 7.25
CA TRP A 97 -22.13 10.43 7.15
C TRP A 97 -22.87 10.54 8.49
N GLU A 98 -22.95 9.46 9.25
CA GLU A 98 -23.53 9.44 10.59
C GLU A 98 -22.79 10.39 11.53
N GLN A 99 -21.46 10.34 11.55
CA GLN A 99 -20.64 11.22 12.39
C GLN A 99 -20.79 12.70 12.02
N HIS A 100 -20.81 13.02 10.72
CA HIS A 100 -21.06 14.40 10.25
C HIS A 100 -22.46 14.88 10.63
N SER A 101 -23.46 14.00 10.48
CA SER A 101 -24.85 14.30 10.83
C SER A 101 -25.01 14.57 12.32
N ASP A 102 -24.47 13.71 13.17
CA ASP A 102 -24.51 13.86 14.62
C ASP A 102 -23.78 15.12 15.10
N ALA A 103 -22.58 15.39 14.56
CA ALA A 103 -21.83 16.59 14.88
C ALA A 103 -22.50 17.88 14.38
N TRP A 104 -23.16 17.84 13.22
CA TRP A 104 -23.94 18.97 12.73
C TRP A 104 -25.19 19.21 13.60
N MET A 105 -25.94 18.16 13.94
CA MET A 105 -27.12 18.27 14.79
C MET A 105 -26.79 18.86 16.16
N ARG A 106 -25.71 18.41 16.81
CA ARG A 106 -25.25 18.98 18.09
C ARG A 106 -24.96 20.47 17.99
N ARG A 107 -24.27 20.90 16.93
CA ARG A 107 -23.99 22.33 16.68
C ARG A 107 -25.25 23.14 16.39
N ALA A 108 -26.20 22.58 15.64
CA ALA A 108 -27.48 23.21 15.35
C ALA A 108 -28.33 23.40 16.63
N ILE A 109 -28.41 22.38 17.48
CA ILE A 109 -29.10 22.45 18.78
C ILE A 109 -28.46 23.54 19.66
N GLN A 110 -27.13 23.55 19.76
CA GLN A 110 -26.42 24.56 20.54
C GLN A 110 -26.70 25.98 20.03
N TYR A 111 -26.65 26.19 18.71
CA TYR A 111 -26.96 27.47 18.09
C TYR A 111 -28.39 27.94 18.42
N LEU A 112 -29.38 27.07 18.26
CA LEU A 112 -30.78 27.37 18.56
C LEU A 112 -30.98 27.68 20.05
N GLY A 113 -30.36 26.92 20.95
CA GLY A 113 -30.45 27.18 22.38
C GLY A 113 -29.86 28.54 22.79
N VAL A 114 -28.73 28.94 22.18
CA VAL A 114 -28.16 30.29 22.38
C VAL A 114 -29.09 31.37 21.83
N CYS A 115 -29.67 31.14 20.66
CA CYS A 115 -30.61 32.05 20.01
C CYS A 115 -31.87 32.29 20.86
N GLU A 116 -32.43 31.25 21.46
CA GLU A 116 -33.56 31.35 22.38
C GLU A 116 -33.24 32.23 23.59
N GLN A 117 -32.04 32.12 24.16
CA GLN A 117 -31.60 32.96 25.28
C GLN A 117 -31.54 34.45 24.87
N PHE A 118 -31.02 34.76 23.68
CA PHE A 118 -30.97 36.15 23.19
C PHE A 118 -32.36 36.75 22.94
N LEU A 119 -33.29 35.93 22.42
CA LEU A 119 -34.70 36.33 22.26
C LEU A 119 -35.37 36.58 23.61
N ALA A 120 -35.17 35.69 24.58
CA ALA A 120 -35.75 35.80 25.92
C ALA A 120 -35.25 37.06 26.67
N LEU A 121 -34.00 37.46 26.46
CA LEU A 121 -33.40 38.66 27.05
C LEU A 121 -33.79 39.97 26.33
N GLY A 122 -34.55 39.90 25.22
CA GLY A 122 -34.96 41.08 24.46
C GLY A 122 -33.80 41.83 23.77
N THR A 123 -32.64 41.19 23.67
CA THR A 123 -31.37 41.83 23.22
C THR A 123 -31.32 41.98 21.71
N THR A 124 -32.08 41.15 20.98
CA THR A 124 -32.13 41.14 19.50
C THR A 124 -33.53 41.48 19.01
N ARG A 125 -33.64 42.52 18.16
CA ARG A 125 -34.86 42.85 17.40
C ARG A 125 -34.71 42.34 15.97
N GLY A 126 -35.26 41.16 15.66
CA GLY A 126 -35.26 40.58 14.32
C GLY A 126 -35.51 39.07 14.31
N GLN A 127 -35.79 38.50 13.13
CA GLN A 127 -35.83 37.05 12.93
C GLN A 127 -34.42 36.48 12.97
N ILE A 128 -34.22 35.48 13.82
CA ILE A 128 -32.97 34.72 13.88
C ILE A 128 -32.87 33.84 12.64
N ALA A 129 -31.70 33.83 11.99
CA ALA A 129 -31.45 33.00 10.83
C ALA A 129 -31.52 31.50 11.22
N PRO A 130 -32.06 30.63 10.35
CA PRO A 130 -32.01 29.19 10.61
C PRO A 130 -30.56 28.70 10.65
N PRO A 131 -30.27 27.60 11.36
CA PRO A 131 -28.94 26.99 11.34
C PRO A 131 -28.54 26.66 9.89
N PRO A 132 -27.25 26.82 9.54
CA PRO A 132 -26.77 26.53 8.19
C PRO A 132 -27.00 25.06 7.84
N GLN A 133 -27.34 24.78 6.59
CA GLN A 133 -27.52 23.39 6.13
C GLN A 133 -26.25 22.57 6.34
N MET A 134 -26.42 21.28 6.65
CA MET A 134 -25.30 20.37 6.77
C MET A 134 -24.56 20.29 5.44
N PRO A 135 -23.25 20.52 5.40
CA PRO A 135 -22.52 20.36 4.17
C PRO A 135 -22.52 18.89 3.71
N PRO A 136 -22.57 18.63 2.39
CA PRO A 136 -22.59 17.27 1.89
C PRO A 136 -21.29 16.54 2.21
N VAL A 137 -21.40 15.26 2.57
CA VAL A 137 -20.27 14.35 2.70
C VAL A 137 -19.87 13.85 1.30
N PRO A 138 -18.57 13.70 0.99
CA PRO A 138 -18.13 13.24 -0.33
C PRO A 138 -18.63 11.84 -0.69
N SER A 139 -18.73 11.58 -1.99
CA SER A 139 -19.21 10.30 -2.50
C SER A 139 -18.23 9.14 -2.22
N PRO A 140 -18.71 7.87 -2.19
CA PRO A 140 -17.84 6.71 -2.02
C PRO A 140 -16.71 6.61 -3.07
N VAL A 141 -16.97 7.04 -4.30
CA VAL A 141 -15.95 7.09 -5.38
C VAL A 141 -14.84 8.07 -5.01
N TRP A 142 -15.20 9.22 -4.47
CA TRP A 142 -14.22 10.20 -3.99
C TRP A 142 -13.41 9.64 -2.80
N LEU A 143 -14.08 8.97 -1.86
CA LEU A 143 -13.41 8.32 -0.72
C LEU A 143 -12.40 7.25 -1.19
N LEU A 144 -12.76 6.44 -2.20
CA LEU A 144 -11.89 5.44 -2.81
C LEU A 144 -10.65 6.07 -3.47
N THR A 145 -10.84 7.13 -4.26
CA THR A 145 -9.73 7.84 -4.91
C THR A 145 -8.74 8.34 -3.87
N VAL A 146 -9.23 8.93 -2.79
CA VAL A 146 -8.37 9.46 -1.72
C VAL A 146 -7.66 8.34 -0.95
N TYR A 147 -8.36 7.26 -0.61
CA TYR A 147 -7.73 6.08 0.00
C TYR A 147 -6.61 5.52 -0.90
N GLY A 148 -6.85 5.45 -2.21
CA GLY A 148 -5.83 5.03 -3.19
C GLY A 148 -4.58 5.92 -3.15
N TYR A 149 -4.75 7.24 -3.12
CA TYR A 149 -3.62 8.17 -2.99
C TYR A 149 -2.85 8.00 -1.67
N ASP A 150 -3.55 7.78 -0.56
CA ASP A 150 -2.91 7.56 0.74
C ASP A 150 -2.15 6.22 0.82
N VAL A 151 -2.63 5.18 0.13
CA VAL A 151 -1.85 3.95 -0.05
C VAL A 151 -0.59 4.22 -0.88
N LEU A 152 -0.69 5.07 -1.91
CA LEU A 152 0.46 5.41 -2.76
C LEU A 152 1.52 6.22 -2.01
N THR A 153 1.16 7.10 -1.07
CA THR A 153 2.14 7.85 -0.27
C THR A 153 2.98 6.95 0.64
N ARG A 154 2.41 5.81 1.08
CA ARG A 154 3.06 4.80 1.94
C ARG A 154 3.65 3.63 1.16
N LEU A 155 3.59 3.67 -0.18
CA LEU A 155 4.00 2.56 -1.03
C LEU A 155 5.47 2.17 -0.82
N ASP A 156 6.35 3.15 -0.63
CA ASP A 156 7.77 2.88 -0.44
C ASP A 156 8.05 2.22 0.92
N GLU A 157 7.29 2.56 1.96
CA GLU A 157 7.36 1.88 3.26
C GLU A 157 6.88 0.43 3.14
N TYR A 158 5.76 0.18 2.46
CA TYR A 158 5.27 -1.17 2.22
C TYR A 158 6.27 -2.00 1.41
N LYS A 159 6.88 -1.42 0.37
CA LYS A 159 7.97 -2.05 -0.38
C LYS A 159 9.14 -2.36 0.54
N ALA A 160 9.59 -1.40 1.35
CA ALA A 160 10.71 -1.57 2.26
C ALA A 160 10.46 -2.73 3.25
N ARG A 161 9.25 -2.83 3.82
CA ARG A 161 8.83 -3.93 4.70
C ARG A 161 8.89 -5.29 4.02
N ILE A 162 8.39 -5.39 2.79
CA ILE A 162 8.48 -6.65 2.02
C ILE A 162 9.95 -6.97 1.69
N THR A 163 10.72 -5.98 1.26
CA THR A 163 12.12 -6.17 0.86
C THR A 163 13.08 -6.42 2.02
N SER A 164 12.69 -6.12 3.25
CA SER A 164 13.49 -6.41 4.46
C SER A 164 13.22 -7.82 5.03
N THR A 165 12.47 -8.65 4.32
CA THR A 165 12.20 -10.03 4.71
C THR A 165 13.21 -10.98 4.04
N PHE A 166 13.73 -11.93 4.82
CA PHE A 166 14.71 -12.94 4.42
C PHE A 166 14.29 -14.33 4.94
N GLY A 167 15.02 -15.38 4.56
CA GLY A 167 14.75 -16.74 5.03
C GLY A 167 15.89 -17.69 4.67
N SER A 168 16.04 -18.76 5.46
CA SER A 168 17.02 -19.82 5.20
C SER A 168 16.51 -20.84 4.18
N ILE A 169 15.19 -21.00 4.06
CA ILE A 169 14.55 -21.92 3.12
C ILE A 169 13.55 -21.14 2.28
N LEU A 170 13.77 -21.12 0.97
CA LEU A 170 12.90 -20.43 0.03
C LEU A 170 12.00 -21.41 -0.71
N LYS A 171 10.83 -20.92 -1.12
CA LYS A 171 9.96 -21.58 -2.09
C LYS A 171 9.64 -20.58 -3.20
N MET A 172 9.88 -21.00 -4.44
CA MET A 172 9.55 -20.23 -5.64
C MET A 172 8.53 -21.00 -6.47
N ASP A 173 7.37 -20.39 -6.67
CA ASP A 173 6.28 -20.93 -7.50
C ASP A 173 5.94 -19.94 -8.62
N SER A 174 5.79 -20.43 -9.84
CA SER A 174 5.49 -19.70 -11.06
C SER A 174 4.19 -20.19 -11.65
N THR A 175 3.15 -19.38 -11.51
CA THR A 175 1.82 -19.70 -12.04
C THR A 175 1.54 -18.88 -13.31
N LYS A 176 1.16 -19.55 -14.40
CA LYS A 176 0.66 -18.88 -15.61
C LYS A 176 -0.69 -18.22 -15.31
N MET A 177 -0.76 -16.90 -15.45
CA MET A 177 -1.98 -16.12 -15.22
C MET A 177 -2.39 -15.36 -16.48
N VAL A 178 -3.70 -15.35 -16.74
CA VAL A 178 -4.31 -14.44 -17.73
C VAL A 178 -4.65 -13.14 -17.01
N THR A 179 -3.91 -12.08 -17.31
CA THR A 179 -3.90 -10.85 -16.51
C THR A 179 -5.02 -9.89 -16.90
N LYS A 180 -6.28 -10.31 -16.73
CA LYS A 180 -7.46 -9.45 -16.95
C LYS A 180 -7.53 -8.29 -15.95
N LYS A 181 -6.97 -8.46 -14.76
CA LYS A 181 -6.96 -7.47 -13.67
C LYS A 181 -5.75 -6.53 -13.68
N LEU A 182 -4.79 -6.71 -14.59
CA LEU A 182 -3.65 -5.80 -14.72
C LEU A 182 -3.97 -4.67 -15.69
N ALA A 183 -3.60 -3.45 -15.32
CA ALA A 183 -3.62 -2.29 -16.18
C ALA A 183 -2.35 -2.21 -17.06
N GLY A 184 -2.43 -1.47 -18.17
CA GLY A 184 -1.28 -1.17 -19.04
C GLY A 184 -0.98 -2.23 -20.11
N ALA A 185 0.24 -2.22 -20.67
CA ALA A 185 0.64 -3.02 -21.83
C ALA A 185 0.57 -4.56 -21.62
N ALA A 186 0.41 -5.02 -20.39
CA ALA A 186 0.24 -6.42 -20.03
C ALA A 186 -1.23 -6.83 -19.81
N SER A 187 -2.19 -5.91 -19.96
CA SER A 187 -3.62 -6.22 -19.78
C SER A 187 -4.08 -7.24 -20.82
N GLY A 188 -4.77 -8.29 -20.38
CA GLY A 188 -5.32 -9.33 -21.25
C GLY A 188 -4.28 -10.24 -21.92
N ARG A 189 -2.99 -10.13 -21.57
CA ARG A 189 -1.93 -11.03 -22.05
C ARG A 189 -1.73 -12.20 -21.07
N ALA A 190 -1.16 -13.31 -21.55
CA ALA A 190 -0.68 -14.35 -20.66
C ALA A 190 0.66 -13.89 -20.07
N ALA A 191 0.76 -13.88 -18.75
CA ALA A 191 1.99 -13.61 -18.00
C ALA A 191 2.23 -14.74 -16.99
N TRP A 192 3.45 -14.84 -16.51
CA TRP A 192 3.85 -15.71 -15.42
C TRP A 192 3.93 -14.87 -14.15
N ALA A 193 3.21 -15.27 -13.11
CA ALA A 193 3.32 -14.70 -11.78
C ALA A 193 4.26 -15.60 -10.97
N SER A 194 5.47 -15.13 -10.71
CA SER A 194 6.47 -15.86 -9.92
C SER A 194 6.57 -15.24 -8.53
N ASN A 195 6.33 -16.07 -7.51
CA ASN A 195 6.34 -15.68 -6.11
C ASN A 195 7.48 -16.40 -5.40
N VAL A 196 8.25 -15.66 -4.59
CA VAL A 196 9.27 -16.23 -3.71
C VAL A 196 8.85 -15.96 -2.27
N GLY A 197 8.73 -17.02 -1.48
CA GLY A 197 8.44 -16.96 -0.05
C GLY A 197 9.47 -17.71 0.79
N ASN A 198 9.48 -17.46 2.10
CA ASN A 198 10.35 -18.15 3.07
C ASN A 198 9.61 -19.24 3.87
N GLU A 199 10.35 -19.93 4.75
CA GLU A 199 9.86 -20.94 5.69
C GLU A 199 8.77 -20.45 6.66
N HIS A 200 8.64 -19.14 6.85
CA HIS A 200 7.64 -18.53 7.72
C HIS A 200 6.36 -18.13 6.98
N GLY A 201 6.26 -18.43 5.68
CA GLY A 201 5.14 -18.02 4.83
C GLY A 201 5.15 -16.54 4.49
N ASN A 202 6.27 -15.84 4.69
CA ASN A 202 6.40 -14.44 4.29
C ASN A 202 6.82 -14.34 2.83
N VAL A 203 6.28 -13.34 2.12
CA VAL A 203 6.59 -13.10 0.72
C VAL A 203 7.82 -12.21 0.62
N LEU A 204 8.84 -12.67 -0.11
CA LEU A 204 10.09 -11.95 -0.35
C LEU A 204 10.03 -11.10 -1.62
N MET A 205 9.30 -11.59 -2.63
CA MET A 205 9.18 -10.98 -3.95
C MET A 205 8.03 -11.63 -4.72
N SER A 206 7.28 -10.81 -5.48
CA SER A 206 6.34 -11.27 -6.49
C SER A 206 6.58 -10.49 -7.78
N ILE A 207 6.84 -11.19 -8.87
CA ILE A 207 7.08 -10.56 -10.19
C ILE A 207 6.14 -11.13 -11.24
N LEU A 208 5.90 -10.32 -12.27
CA LEU A 208 5.15 -10.70 -13.46
C LEU A 208 6.08 -10.68 -14.68
N THR A 209 6.23 -11.81 -15.36
CA THR A 209 7.12 -11.94 -16.52
C THR A 209 6.36 -12.46 -17.74
N CYS A 210 6.88 -12.18 -18.94
CA CYS A 210 6.30 -12.70 -20.19
C CYS A 210 6.65 -14.18 -20.45
N CYS A 211 7.68 -14.70 -19.78
CA CYS A 211 8.13 -16.08 -19.90
C CYS A 211 8.64 -16.62 -18.57
N GLU A 212 8.52 -17.95 -18.42
CA GLU A 212 9.17 -18.73 -17.37
C GLU A 212 10.66 -18.96 -17.72
N GLY A 213 11.49 -19.24 -16.72
CA GLY A 213 12.91 -19.59 -16.88
C GLY A 213 13.91 -18.43 -16.77
N SER A 214 15.19 -18.71 -17.04
CA SER A 214 16.33 -17.79 -16.76
C SER A 214 16.18 -16.41 -17.39
N LYS A 215 15.66 -16.34 -18.62
CA LYS A 215 15.47 -15.06 -19.34
C LYS A 215 14.47 -14.13 -18.65
N GLY A 216 13.41 -14.68 -18.04
CA GLY A 216 12.40 -13.91 -17.31
C GLY A 216 12.81 -13.63 -15.85
N LEU A 217 13.45 -14.60 -15.20
CA LEU A 217 13.68 -14.59 -13.75
C LEU A 217 15.08 -14.08 -13.33
N SER A 218 16.04 -13.97 -14.24
CA SER A 218 17.42 -13.55 -13.93
C SER A 218 17.51 -12.22 -13.18
N LYS A 219 16.74 -11.21 -13.59
CA LYS A 219 16.73 -9.90 -12.90
C LYS A 219 16.17 -10.00 -11.48
N MET A 220 15.17 -10.85 -11.27
CA MET A 220 14.61 -11.08 -9.93
C MET A 220 15.61 -11.82 -9.05
N ALA A 221 16.24 -12.88 -9.57
CA ALA A 221 17.24 -13.64 -8.83
C ALA A 221 18.45 -12.76 -8.46
N ALA A 222 19.00 -12.01 -9.42
CA ALA A 222 20.08 -11.04 -9.16
C ALA A 222 19.67 -9.97 -8.14
N GLY A 223 18.44 -9.47 -8.22
CA GLY A 223 17.91 -8.51 -7.25
C GLY A 223 17.81 -9.09 -5.83
N LEU A 224 17.40 -10.35 -5.70
CA LEU A 224 17.34 -11.06 -4.41
C LEU A 224 18.73 -11.32 -3.83
N MET A 225 19.68 -11.81 -4.64
CA MET A 225 21.06 -12.06 -4.20
C MET A 225 21.73 -10.77 -3.74
N ARG A 226 21.63 -9.71 -4.56
CA ARG A 226 22.13 -8.37 -4.20
C ARG A 226 21.54 -7.85 -2.89
N ARG A 227 20.25 -8.11 -2.65
CA ARG A 227 19.56 -7.68 -1.43
C ARG A 227 20.08 -8.41 -0.19
N CYS A 228 20.26 -9.72 -0.27
CA CYS A 228 20.87 -10.50 0.82
C CYS A 228 22.30 -10.02 1.08
N HIS A 229 23.09 -9.81 0.03
CA HIS A 229 24.46 -9.32 0.12
C HIS A 229 24.55 -7.95 0.80
N LEU A 230 23.74 -6.97 0.35
CA LEU A 230 23.74 -5.62 0.94
C LEU A 230 23.24 -5.57 2.38
N ALA A 231 22.41 -6.53 2.80
CA ALA A 231 21.92 -6.63 4.16
C ALA A 231 22.88 -7.39 5.09
N GLU A 232 24.02 -7.87 4.57
CA GLU A 232 24.93 -8.78 5.28
C GLU A 232 24.20 -10.00 5.87
N GLY A 233 23.09 -10.39 5.25
CA GLY A 233 22.26 -11.50 5.69
C GLY A 233 22.80 -12.83 5.16
N PRO A 234 22.57 -13.95 5.87
CA PRO A 234 23.00 -15.26 5.40
C PRO A 234 22.30 -15.61 4.08
N ALA A 235 23.05 -16.18 3.14
CA ALA A 235 22.48 -16.74 1.93
C ALA A 235 21.52 -17.89 2.29
N PRO A 236 20.40 -18.05 1.57
CA PRO A 236 19.52 -19.20 1.75
C PRO A 236 20.27 -20.51 1.49
N GLN A 237 19.93 -21.54 2.27
CA GLN A 237 20.55 -22.86 2.18
C GLN A 237 19.80 -23.76 1.21
N LEU A 238 18.49 -23.54 1.06
CA LEU A 238 17.60 -24.41 0.30
C LEU A 238 16.56 -23.57 -0.44
N ILE A 239 16.28 -23.94 -1.69
CA ILE A 239 15.13 -23.42 -2.44
C ILE A 239 14.32 -24.56 -3.07
N TYR A 240 13.01 -24.53 -2.87
CA TYR A 240 12.05 -25.35 -3.60
C TYR A 240 11.58 -24.62 -4.85
N VAL A 241 11.62 -25.29 -6.00
CA VAL A 241 11.23 -24.74 -7.31
C VAL A 241 10.32 -25.70 -8.06
N ASP A 242 9.55 -25.19 -9.01
CA ASP A 242 8.58 -25.96 -9.80
C ASP A 242 9.23 -26.85 -10.86
N CYS A 243 10.28 -26.34 -11.50
CA CYS A 243 10.94 -26.96 -12.63
C CYS A 243 12.47 -26.86 -12.53
N ASP A 244 13.17 -27.64 -13.37
CA ASP A 244 14.63 -27.58 -13.56
C ASP A 244 15.54 -27.84 -12.33
N CYS A 245 15.00 -28.35 -11.22
CA CYS A 245 15.79 -28.75 -10.03
C CYS A 245 16.68 -30.00 -10.23
N CYS A 246 16.44 -30.82 -11.26
CA CYS A 246 17.06 -32.15 -11.44
C CYS A 246 18.08 -32.21 -12.59
N LYS A 247 18.39 -31.09 -13.24
CA LYS A 247 19.42 -31.04 -14.29
C LYS A 247 20.76 -30.67 -13.65
N GLN A 248 21.85 -31.36 -14.00
CA GLN A 248 23.21 -31.02 -13.51
C GLN A 248 23.56 -29.55 -13.77
N ASP A 249 23.04 -28.97 -14.87
CA ASP A 249 23.14 -27.55 -15.26
C ASP A 249 21.81 -26.78 -15.13
N GLY A 250 20.93 -27.17 -14.20
CA GLY A 250 19.56 -26.66 -14.10
C GLY A 250 19.47 -25.13 -14.05
N VAL A 251 18.49 -24.59 -14.78
CA VAL A 251 18.14 -23.15 -14.88
C VAL A 251 18.06 -22.50 -13.49
N SER A 252 17.67 -23.26 -12.47
CA SER A 252 17.55 -22.78 -11.09
C SER A 252 18.90 -22.59 -10.37
N LYS A 253 19.91 -23.43 -10.62
CA LYS A 253 21.30 -23.17 -10.13
C LYS A 253 21.93 -22.02 -10.89
N THR A 254 21.65 -21.89 -12.20
CA THR A 254 22.16 -20.77 -13.00
C THR A 254 21.45 -19.45 -12.72
N LEU A 255 20.28 -19.47 -12.08
CA LEU A 255 19.58 -18.26 -11.62
C LEU A 255 20.22 -17.66 -10.37
N PHE A 256 20.67 -18.49 -9.42
CA PHE A 256 21.18 -18.07 -8.11
C PHE A 256 22.69 -18.32 -7.94
N LEU A 257 23.49 -17.85 -8.90
CA LEU A 257 24.94 -18.13 -9.00
C LEU A 257 25.76 -17.67 -7.79
N GLU A 258 25.36 -16.60 -7.10
CA GLU A 258 26.10 -16.08 -5.93
C GLU A 258 25.87 -16.93 -4.67
N TRP A 259 24.87 -17.82 -4.67
CA TRP A 259 24.58 -18.72 -3.56
C TRP A 259 25.17 -20.10 -3.84
N GLU A 260 26.51 -20.21 -3.78
CA GLU A 260 27.25 -21.41 -4.19
C GLU A 260 26.83 -22.70 -3.46
N GLN A 261 26.44 -22.58 -2.18
CA GLN A 261 26.01 -23.70 -1.34
C GLN A 261 24.50 -23.98 -1.40
N LEU A 262 23.76 -23.27 -2.26
CA LEU A 262 22.32 -23.40 -2.37
C LEU A 262 21.92 -24.79 -2.88
N ILE A 263 21.12 -25.48 -2.07
CA ILE A 263 20.48 -26.71 -2.47
C ILE A 263 19.18 -26.35 -3.21
N VAL A 264 19.01 -26.87 -4.42
CA VAL A 264 17.76 -26.72 -5.19
C VAL A 264 16.99 -28.03 -5.12
N ARG A 265 15.73 -27.99 -4.69
CA ARG A 265 14.82 -29.14 -4.63
C ARG A 265 13.54 -28.89 -5.40
N LEU A 266 12.89 -29.98 -5.81
CA LEU A 266 11.57 -29.92 -6.43
C LEU A 266 10.52 -29.65 -5.37
N ASP A 267 9.59 -28.75 -5.65
CA ASP A 267 8.39 -28.59 -4.83
C ASP A 267 7.55 -29.87 -4.79
N ILE A 268 6.89 -30.15 -3.66
CA ILE A 268 6.14 -31.39 -3.44
C ILE A 268 4.95 -31.54 -4.40
N TRP A 269 4.27 -30.44 -4.76
CA TRP A 269 3.17 -30.48 -5.71
C TRP A 269 3.67 -30.81 -7.12
N HIS A 270 4.81 -30.22 -7.49
CA HIS A 270 5.47 -30.49 -8.76
C HIS A 270 6.08 -31.90 -8.80
N LEU A 271 6.53 -32.45 -7.66
CA LEU A 271 6.92 -33.85 -7.56
C LEU A 271 5.74 -34.78 -7.86
N MET A 272 4.57 -34.53 -7.27
CA MET A 272 3.36 -35.31 -7.56
C MET A 272 2.96 -35.25 -9.03
N ARG A 273 2.98 -34.05 -9.64
CA ARG A 273 2.73 -33.87 -11.08
C ARG A 273 3.71 -34.65 -11.96
N ARG A 274 4.97 -34.83 -11.54
CA ARG A 274 5.91 -35.68 -12.29
C ARG A 274 5.51 -37.15 -12.25
N PHE A 275 5.05 -37.65 -11.11
CA PHE A 275 4.53 -39.02 -11.02
C PHE A 275 3.31 -39.19 -11.92
N THR A 276 2.38 -38.23 -11.94
CA THR A 276 1.18 -38.33 -12.78
C THR A 276 1.52 -38.28 -14.27
N SER A 277 2.45 -37.40 -14.67
CA SER A 277 2.87 -37.27 -16.07
C SER A 277 3.47 -38.55 -16.67
N GLY A 278 3.98 -39.46 -15.83
CA GLY A 278 4.50 -40.76 -16.26
C GLY A 278 3.42 -41.84 -16.45
N VAL A 279 2.21 -41.61 -15.95
CA VAL A 279 1.11 -42.60 -15.94
C VAL A 279 -0.08 -42.11 -16.76
N THR A 280 -0.36 -40.81 -16.75
CA THR A 280 -1.55 -40.22 -17.36
C THR A 280 -1.34 -38.75 -17.73
N THR A 281 -2.36 -38.11 -18.31
CA THR A 281 -2.37 -36.66 -18.60
C THR A 281 -3.44 -35.96 -17.78
N GLU A 282 -3.28 -34.65 -17.53
CA GLU A 282 -4.28 -33.86 -16.78
C GLU A 282 -5.68 -33.88 -17.42
N SER A 283 -5.80 -34.28 -18.69
CA SER A 283 -7.09 -34.39 -19.41
C SER A 283 -7.76 -35.76 -19.25
N HIS A 284 -7.09 -36.74 -18.64
CA HIS A 284 -7.60 -38.08 -18.49
C HIS A 284 -8.55 -38.19 -17.28
N GLU A 285 -9.66 -38.91 -17.43
CA GLU A 285 -10.73 -38.97 -16.42
C GLU A 285 -10.27 -39.55 -15.06
N LEU A 286 -9.22 -40.38 -15.07
CA LEU A 286 -8.64 -40.97 -13.85
C LEU A 286 -7.57 -40.11 -13.17
N ASP A 287 -7.10 -39.02 -13.79
CA ASP A 287 -6.05 -38.16 -13.23
C ASP A 287 -6.42 -37.61 -11.83
N PRO A 288 -7.64 -37.08 -11.58
CA PRO A 288 -8.02 -36.61 -10.26
C PRO A 288 -8.00 -37.70 -9.19
N THR A 289 -8.42 -38.91 -9.55
CA THR A 289 -8.42 -40.07 -8.65
C THR A 289 -6.99 -40.49 -8.30
N PHE A 290 -6.11 -40.56 -9.31
CA PHE A 290 -4.70 -40.89 -9.10
C PHE A 290 -4.01 -39.84 -8.22
N MET A 291 -4.19 -38.55 -8.51
CA MET A 291 -3.67 -37.44 -7.70
C MET A 291 -4.14 -37.51 -6.24
N ARG A 292 -5.41 -37.84 -6.01
CA ARG A 292 -5.97 -37.99 -4.65
C ARG A 292 -5.33 -39.14 -3.89
N GLN A 293 -5.12 -40.30 -4.53
CA GLN A 293 -4.48 -41.44 -3.87
C GLN A 293 -3.00 -41.17 -3.60
N LEU A 294 -2.31 -40.55 -4.57
CA LEU A 294 -0.92 -40.15 -4.41
C LEU A 294 -0.75 -39.14 -3.27
N SER A 295 -1.64 -38.15 -3.17
CA SER A 295 -1.61 -37.15 -2.09
C SER A 295 -1.81 -37.80 -0.72
N TYR A 296 -2.73 -38.75 -0.60
CA TYR A 296 -2.97 -39.49 0.63
C TYR A 296 -1.75 -40.32 1.08
N CYS A 297 -1.00 -40.89 0.14
CA CYS A 297 0.22 -41.63 0.44
C CYS A 297 1.39 -40.74 0.88
N ILE A 298 1.44 -39.49 0.42
CA ILE A 298 2.54 -38.55 0.67
C ILE A 298 2.29 -37.70 1.90
N PHE A 299 1.07 -37.17 2.05
CA PHE A 299 0.73 -36.24 3.12
C PHE A 299 0.12 -36.96 4.30
N LYS A 300 0.56 -36.58 5.50
CA LYS A 300 -0.09 -36.97 6.74
C LYS A 300 -1.08 -35.88 7.13
N VAL A 301 -2.35 -36.25 7.23
CA VAL A 301 -3.41 -35.34 7.65
C VAL A 301 -3.65 -35.55 9.14
N ASP A 302 -3.67 -34.46 9.91
CA ASP A 302 -4.13 -34.53 11.29
C ASP A 302 -5.65 -34.76 11.33
N ALA A 303 -6.08 -35.76 12.10
CA ALA A 303 -7.48 -36.18 12.12
C ALA A 303 -8.39 -35.16 12.81
N GLU A 304 -7.85 -34.33 13.72
CA GLU A 304 -8.61 -33.28 14.39
C GLU A 304 -8.80 -32.07 13.47
N ASP A 305 -7.74 -31.65 12.78
CA ASP A 305 -7.83 -30.56 11.80
C ASP A 305 -8.77 -30.92 10.64
N ALA A 306 -8.71 -32.16 10.14
CA ALA A 306 -9.61 -32.62 9.08
C ALA A 306 -11.09 -32.58 9.46
N ARG A 307 -11.43 -32.75 10.75
CA ARG A 307 -12.82 -32.66 11.24
C ARG A 307 -13.33 -31.22 11.31
N ARG A 308 -12.45 -30.23 11.27
CA ARG A 308 -12.78 -28.80 11.37
C ARG A 308 -12.92 -28.13 10.00
N LEU A 309 -12.45 -28.78 8.94
CA LEU A 309 -12.62 -28.34 7.53
C LEU A 309 -14.00 -28.71 7.00
#